data_AF-A0A7J5AER7-F1
#
_entry.id   AF-A0A7J5AER7-F1
#
_cell.length_a   1.000
_cell.length_b   1.000
_cell.length_c   1.000
_cell.angle_alpha   90.00
_cell.angle_beta   90.00
_cell.angle_gamma   90.00
#
_symmetry.space_group_name_H-M   'P 1'
#
loop_
_entity.id
_entity.type
_entity.pdbx_description
1 polymer ?
#
loop_
_entity_poly.entity_id
_entity_poly.type
_entity_poly.pdbx_seq_one_letter_code
_entity_poly.pdbx_strand_id
1 'polypeptide(L)'
;MITDKIKALFNFIEFLHSNIENFKQYDILINELNSLDIERNKLNRSNNFKDKLKYDEIQAEIKDKFEVINENIILLIKDKSNELNICDWNETNTLWNRNILEISELKENFSANDIAEILEHKNKYIEYRTKTNCYYFSQFFFVDLDQILKVLFDFFKESTENENEFEAFEIKKIKVNDISEAVELIQKGHTKFIIPTPDSNTKQRLSKSLSDINFFQIYFETNNKKEFNNDSFITPENWNNLKDVFFKQRMNNYKLSYTQKEKIILEIETIENLTLNNTDYKILKERYKEYLNELLAKQNQIIKLTDFEKSELFKNTAFFYTSTHFNKDNLKGVFNKEYETKKEFVKILYSENTRIFFRYAITLKNEDFIKSIQNEFKLFCAYNNANNETKENWLKHTYHYIINVNELSGFIDKPTVSMVIEWYNETIKSVTPEAHQKLETNKPDEVKNLHPKHNPNDWNTDCFELFKYLIDNYYNDKKRTKTKLICIWFYLSEYNTEKYNLKITKDNYKIFIKENYEIAITNTDKPDNYDSKVLNTLHEHRIKFEDSLK
;
A
#
# COMPACT_ATOMS: atom_id res chain seq x y z
N MET A 1 -44.51 10.91 9.72
CA MET A 1 -44.52 10.78 11.18
C MET A 1 -43.09 10.84 11.65
N ILE A 2 -42.86 11.47 12.79
CA ILE A 2 -41.52 11.59 13.38
C ILE A 2 -41.03 10.17 13.77
N THR A 3 -39.95 9.74 13.13
CA THR A 3 -39.32 8.43 13.39
C THR A 3 -38.52 8.47 14.69
N ASP A 4 -38.21 7.31 15.27
CA ASP A 4 -37.44 7.23 16.51
C ASP A 4 -36.04 7.86 16.39
N LYS A 5 -35.47 7.87 15.18
CA LYS A 5 -34.18 8.51 14.92
C LYS A 5 -34.29 10.04 14.89
N ILE A 6 -35.38 10.59 14.35
CA ILE A 6 -35.64 12.03 14.46
C ILE A 6 -35.93 12.41 15.91
N LYS A 7 -36.68 11.58 16.66
CA LYS A 7 -36.87 11.79 18.10
C LYS A 7 -35.54 11.78 18.86
N ALA A 8 -34.59 10.93 18.47
CA ALA A 8 -33.25 10.95 19.06
C ALA A 8 -32.55 12.30 18.80
N LEU A 9 -32.57 12.82 17.56
CA LEU A 9 -32.06 14.16 17.24
C LEU A 9 -32.74 15.26 18.07
N PHE A 10 -34.06 15.17 18.24
CA PHE A 10 -34.85 16.10 19.05
C PHE A 10 -34.48 16.04 20.53
N ASN A 11 -34.37 14.85 21.10
CA ASN A 11 -33.89 14.63 22.46
C ASN A 11 -32.48 15.17 22.68
N PHE A 12 -31.63 15.13 21.66
CA PHE A 12 -30.31 15.74 21.72
C PHE A 12 -30.36 17.26 21.70
N ILE A 13 -31.25 17.86 20.90
CA ILE A 13 -31.51 19.30 20.93
C ILE A 13 -32.03 19.74 22.31
N GLU A 14 -32.95 18.99 22.91
CA GLU A 14 -33.43 19.23 24.28
C GLU A 14 -32.28 19.20 25.30
N PHE A 15 -31.39 18.21 25.17
CA PHE A 15 -30.21 18.13 26.02
C PHE A 15 -29.30 19.36 25.85
N LEU A 16 -29.03 19.79 24.62
CA LEU A 16 -28.20 20.99 24.37
C LEU A 16 -28.86 22.23 24.96
N HIS A 17 -30.16 22.42 24.72
CA HIS A 17 -30.92 23.58 25.19
C HIS A 17 -31.00 23.65 26.71
N SER A 18 -31.30 22.53 27.38
CA SER A 18 -31.35 22.47 28.85
C SER A 18 -29.99 22.71 29.52
N ASN A 19 -28.88 22.55 28.80
CA ASN A 19 -27.52 22.77 29.32
C ASN A 19 -26.93 24.15 28.98
N ILE A 20 -27.70 25.08 28.40
CA ILE A 20 -27.20 26.42 28.04
C ILE A 20 -26.48 27.10 29.22
N GLU A 21 -27.13 27.22 30.38
CA GLU A 21 -26.53 27.90 31.53
C GLU A 21 -25.33 27.14 32.10
N ASN A 22 -25.37 25.81 32.07
CA ASN A 22 -24.26 24.96 32.50
C ASN A 22 -23.03 25.11 31.58
N PHE A 23 -23.21 25.34 30.29
CA PHE A 23 -22.07 25.54 29.38
C PHE A 23 -21.56 26.99 29.39
N LYS A 24 -22.46 27.97 29.53
CA LYS A 24 -22.10 29.39 29.56
C LYS A 24 -21.21 29.78 30.75
N GLN A 25 -21.27 29.05 31.86
CA GLN A 25 -20.38 29.32 33.00
C GLN A 25 -18.88 29.22 32.62
N TYR A 26 -18.56 28.55 31.52
CA TYR A 26 -17.20 28.39 31.01
C TYR A 26 -16.82 29.42 29.92
N ASP A 27 -17.69 30.38 29.57
CA ASP A 27 -17.42 31.36 28.50
C ASP A 27 -16.11 32.14 28.75
N ILE A 28 -15.80 32.48 30.00
CA ILE A 28 -14.54 33.15 30.36
C ILE A 28 -13.35 32.26 29.99
N LEU A 29 -13.38 30.99 30.40
CA LEU A 29 -12.32 30.03 30.14
C LEU A 29 -12.15 29.75 28.64
N ILE A 30 -13.27 29.68 27.90
CA ILE A 30 -13.28 29.55 26.44
C ILE A 30 -12.59 30.75 25.79
N ASN A 31 -12.88 31.97 26.24
CA ASN A 31 -12.27 33.19 25.69
C ASN A 31 -10.78 33.31 26.03
N GLU A 32 -10.37 32.89 27.23
CA GLU A 32 -8.97 32.79 27.63
C GLU A 32 -8.21 31.82 26.72
N LEU A 33 -8.76 30.61 26.52
CA LEU A 33 -8.14 29.62 25.67
C LEU A 33 -8.03 30.08 24.22
N ASN A 34 -9.06 30.73 23.66
CA ASN A 34 -8.99 31.34 22.33
C ASN A 34 -7.83 32.36 22.24
N SER A 35 -7.66 33.18 23.28
CA SER A 35 -6.60 34.18 23.34
C SER A 35 -5.21 33.53 23.39
N LEU A 36 -5.04 32.48 24.20
CA LEU A 36 -3.81 31.69 24.29
C LEU A 36 -3.49 31.00 22.97
N ASP A 37 -4.48 30.45 22.26
CA ASP A 37 -4.28 29.80 20.96
C ASP A 37 -3.78 30.81 19.90
N ILE A 38 -4.38 32.00 19.86
CA ILE A 38 -3.95 33.11 19.00
C ILE A 38 -2.50 33.53 19.34
N GLU A 39 -2.14 33.63 20.62
CA GLU A 39 -0.78 33.96 21.03
C GLU A 39 0.20 32.87 20.61
N ARG A 40 -0.14 31.61 20.88
CA ARG A 40 0.66 30.43 20.52
C ARG A 40 0.94 30.38 19.01
N ASN A 41 -0.08 30.66 18.18
CA ASN A 41 0.02 30.59 16.72
C ASN A 41 0.89 31.71 16.10
N LYS A 42 1.19 32.78 16.85
CA LYS A 42 2.12 33.85 16.41
C LYS A 42 3.60 33.48 16.59
N LEU A 43 3.91 32.40 17.31
CA LEU A 43 5.29 32.02 17.66
C LEU A 43 5.96 31.18 16.56
N ASN A 44 7.22 31.50 16.24
CA ASN A 44 7.99 30.77 15.22
C ASN A 44 8.85 29.66 15.84
N ARG A 45 8.18 28.63 16.38
CA ARG A 45 8.80 27.56 17.18
C ARG A 45 9.89 26.74 16.47
N SER A 46 9.91 26.71 15.14
CA SER A 46 10.89 25.95 14.36
C SER A 46 12.19 26.71 14.10
N ASN A 47 12.16 28.04 14.22
CA ASN A 47 13.29 28.90 13.85
C ASN A 47 13.91 29.66 15.03
N ASN A 48 13.24 29.68 16.20
CA ASN A 48 13.71 30.44 17.37
C ASN A 48 13.48 29.66 18.68
N PHE A 49 14.58 29.41 19.42
CA PHE A 49 14.52 28.66 20.68
C PHE A 49 13.73 29.40 21.78
N LYS A 50 13.73 30.74 21.80
CA LYS A 50 12.92 31.52 22.76
C LYS A 50 11.44 31.35 22.48
N ASP A 51 11.06 31.38 21.20
CA ASP A 51 9.68 31.16 20.78
C ASP A 51 9.25 29.71 21.03
N LYS A 52 10.17 28.73 20.92
CA LYS A 52 9.88 27.34 21.29
C LYS A 52 9.60 27.19 22.79
N LEU A 53 10.41 27.81 23.65
CA LEU A 53 10.20 27.77 25.11
C LEU A 53 8.86 28.42 25.49
N LYS A 54 8.58 29.62 24.94
CA LYS A 54 7.30 30.30 25.16
C LYS A 54 6.11 29.51 24.61
N TYR A 55 6.28 28.84 23.47
CA TYR A 55 5.26 27.95 22.90
C TYR A 55 4.93 26.82 23.87
N ASP A 56 5.94 26.21 24.49
CA ASP A 56 5.75 25.10 25.43
C ASP A 56 5.05 25.55 26.72
N GLU A 57 5.37 26.74 27.23
CA GLU A 57 4.68 27.36 28.36
C GLU A 57 3.18 27.58 28.07
N ILE A 58 2.86 28.24 26.94
CA ILE A 58 1.46 28.48 26.53
C ILE A 58 0.74 27.16 26.25
N GLN A 59 1.41 26.18 25.64
CA GLN A 59 0.82 24.87 25.37
C GLN A 59 0.46 24.12 26.65
N ALA A 60 1.29 24.22 27.70
CA ALA A 60 0.97 23.66 29.01
C ALA A 60 -0.25 24.34 29.63
N GLU A 61 -0.32 25.67 29.59
CA GLU A 61 -1.47 26.41 30.11
C GLU A 61 -2.78 26.08 29.34
N ILE A 62 -2.69 25.97 28.01
CA ILE A 62 -3.82 25.54 27.18
C ILE A 62 -4.27 24.13 27.59
N LYS A 63 -3.33 23.21 27.83
CA LYS A 63 -3.65 21.83 28.19
C LYS A 63 -4.49 21.77 29.47
N ASP A 64 -4.03 22.43 30.54
CA ASP A 64 -4.70 22.40 31.85
C ASP A 64 -6.11 23.01 31.78
N LYS A 65 -6.23 24.14 31.08
CA LYS A 65 -7.54 24.81 30.88
C LYS A 65 -8.47 24.01 29.95
N PHE A 66 -7.92 23.35 28.93
CA PHE A 66 -8.69 22.51 28.01
C PHE A 66 -9.27 21.29 28.71
N GLU A 67 -8.56 20.71 29.67
CA GLU A 67 -9.04 19.54 30.44
C GLU A 67 -10.37 19.83 31.14
N VAL A 68 -10.51 21.01 31.75
CA VAL A 68 -11.76 21.46 32.36
C VAL A 68 -12.89 21.54 31.35
N ILE A 69 -12.65 22.11 30.16
CA ILE A 69 -13.68 22.16 29.11
C ILE A 69 -14.01 20.77 28.57
N ASN A 70 -13.00 19.92 28.40
CA ASN A 70 -13.19 18.58 27.90
C ASN A 70 -14.11 17.77 28.82
N GLU A 71 -13.86 17.82 30.13
CA GLU A 71 -14.65 17.09 31.13
C GLU A 71 -16.07 17.64 31.26
N ASN A 72 -16.24 18.96 31.28
CA ASN A 72 -17.51 19.57 31.65
C ASN A 72 -18.41 19.93 30.46
N ILE A 73 -17.91 19.90 29.23
CA ILE A 73 -18.68 20.21 28.02
C ILE A 73 -18.53 19.10 26.99
N ILE A 74 -17.30 18.82 26.54
CA ILE A 74 -17.07 17.95 25.37
C ILE A 74 -17.51 16.52 25.66
N LEU A 75 -17.14 15.97 26.82
CA LEU A 75 -17.54 14.61 27.20
C LEU A 75 -19.06 14.49 27.34
N LEU A 76 -19.73 15.48 27.95
CA LEU A 76 -21.19 15.46 28.08
C LEU A 76 -21.89 15.44 26.72
N ILE A 77 -21.41 16.24 25.75
CA ILE A 77 -21.94 16.24 24.37
C ILE A 77 -21.66 14.90 23.69
N LYS A 78 -20.44 14.38 23.81
CA LYS A 78 -20.03 13.08 23.23
C LYS A 78 -20.90 11.96 23.77
N ASP A 79 -20.98 11.83 25.09
CA ASP A 79 -21.72 10.77 25.77
C ASP A 79 -23.19 10.82 25.38
N LYS A 80 -23.81 12.02 25.37
CA LYS A 80 -25.22 12.12 24.97
C LYS A 80 -25.45 11.79 23.50
N SER A 81 -24.57 12.24 22.61
CA SER A 81 -24.67 11.93 21.17
C SER A 81 -24.50 10.44 20.86
N ASN A 82 -23.64 9.76 21.63
CA ASN A 82 -23.41 8.31 21.56
C ASN A 82 -24.62 7.55 22.14
N GLU A 83 -25.12 7.96 23.33
CA GLU A 83 -26.30 7.38 23.99
C GLU A 83 -27.52 7.38 23.05
N LEU A 84 -27.71 8.48 22.31
CA LEU A 84 -28.80 8.65 21.36
C LEU A 84 -28.50 8.09 19.96
N ASN A 85 -27.31 7.50 19.76
CA ASN A 85 -26.86 6.93 18.48
C ASN A 85 -26.94 7.92 17.29
N ILE A 86 -26.70 9.21 17.56
CA ILE A 86 -26.71 10.28 16.54
C ILE A 86 -25.36 10.36 15.84
N CYS A 87 -24.29 10.16 16.61
CA CYS A 87 -22.92 10.23 16.15
C CYS A 87 -22.13 9.12 16.85
N ASP A 88 -21.15 8.55 16.15
CA ASP A 88 -20.11 7.75 16.76
C ASP A 88 -18.78 8.45 16.47
N TRP A 89 -18.13 8.91 17.54
CA TRP A 89 -16.90 9.68 17.46
C TRP A 89 -15.67 8.83 17.08
N ASN A 90 -15.81 7.50 17.04
CA ASN A 90 -14.76 6.56 16.66
C ASN A 90 -14.92 6.01 15.23
N GLU A 91 -16.04 6.27 14.57
CA GLU A 91 -16.30 5.78 13.21
C GLU A 91 -16.03 6.83 12.13
N THR A 92 -15.74 6.35 10.91
CA THR A 92 -15.60 7.21 9.73
C THR A 92 -16.93 7.72 9.18
N ASN A 93 -18.06 7.18 9.66
CA ASN A 93 -19.39 7.61 9.26
C ASN A 93 -19.71 8.96 9.89
N THR A 94 -19.81 10.00 9.05
CA THR A 94 -20.13 11.35 9.51
C THR A 94 -21.53 11.45 10.10
N LEU A 95 -21.74 12.43 10.97
CA LEU A 95 -23.05 12.79 11.50
C LEU A 95 -24.07 13.03 10.37
N TRP A 96 -23.61 13.54 9.23
CA TRP A 96 -24.41 13.64 8.00
C TRP A 96 -24.89 12.27 7.49
N ASN A 97 -23.97 11.35 7.20
CA ASN A 97 -24.30 10.04 6.62
C ASN A 97 -25.24 9.24 7.52
N ARG A 98 -25.09 9.40 8.84
CA ARG A 98 -25.91 8.69 9.82
C ARG A 98 -27.34 9.21 9.87
N ASN A 99 -27.63 10.46 9.57
CA ASN A 99 -28.94 11.06 9.89
C ASN A 99 -29.73 11.55 8.66
N ILE A 100 -29.08 11.76 7.52
CA ILE A 100 -29.69 12.43 6.36
C ILE A 100 -30.83 11.63 5.71
N LEU A 101 -30.77 10.29 5.75
CA LEU A 101 -31.79 9.42 5.16
C LEU A 101 -33.12 9.58 5.89
N GLU A 102 -33.11 9.50 7.22
CA GLU A 102 -34.32 9.66 8.03
C GLU A 102 -34.88 11.09 7.97
N ILE A 103 -34.02 12.11 7.82
CA ILE A 103 -34.47 13.48 7.54
C ILE A 103 -35.20 13.54 6.20
N SER A 104 -34.66 12.88 5.16
CA SER A 104 -35.29 12.82 3.84
C SER A 104 -36.64 12.09 3.90
N GLU A 105 -36.71 10.98 4.64
CA GLU A 105 -37.96 10.24 4.84
C GLU A 105 -39.02 11.03 5.61
N LEU A 106 -38.62 11.84 6.60
CA LEU A 106 -39.55 12.70 7.33
C LEU A 106 -40.20 13.74 6.41
N LYS A 107 -39.44 14.33 5.48
CA LYS A 107 -39.96 15.32 4.52
C LYS A 107 -41.08 14.77 3.64
N GLU A 108 -40.99 13.49 3.28
CA GLU A 108 -41.99 12.83 2.45
C GLU A 108 -43.23 12.39 3.26
N ASN A 109 -43.06 12.08 4.55
CA ASN A 109 -44.06 11.34 5.32
C ASN A 109 -44.64 12.06 6.54
N PHE A 110 -44.27 13.31 6.83
CA PHE A 110 -44.75 14.06 8.01
C PHE A 110 -46.28 14.25 8.03
N SER A 111 -46.83 14.43 9.23
CA SER A 111 -48.23 14.80 9.45
C SER A 111 -48.34 16.26 9.89
N ALA A 112 -49.51 16.87 9.72
CA ALA A 112 -49.74 18.25 10.18
C ALA A 112 -49.48 18.43 11.70
N ASN A 113 -49.71 17.37 12.49
CA ASN A 113 -49.45 17.39 13.93
C ASN A 113 -47.95 17.38 14.26
N ASP A 114 -47.08 16.89 13.36
CA ASP A 114 -45.64 16.83 13.57
C ASP A 114 -44.98 18.22 13.47
N ILE A 115 -45.60 19.16 12.73
CA ILE A 115 -45.00 20.46 12.37
C ILE A 115 -44.70 21.29 13.63
N ALA A 116 -45.63 21.37 14.57
CA ALA A 116 -45.46 22.16 15.78
C ALA A 116 -44.25 21.68 16.61
N GLU A 117 -44.10 20.36 16.74
CA GLU A 117 -42.97 19.74 17.44
C GLU A 117 -41.64 20.03 16.71
N ILE A 118 -41.60 19.91 15.38
CA ILE A 118 -40.40 20.19 14.59
C ILE A 118 -39.95 21.65 14.76
N LEU A 119 -40.89 22.59 14.71
CA LEU A 119 -40.61 24.03 14.87
C LEU A 119 -40.19 24.39 16.30
N GLU A 120 -40.72 23.72 17.32
CA GLU A 120 -40.26 23.89 18.71
C GLU A 120 -38.78 23.53 18.86
N HIS A 121 -38.38 22.36 18.35
CA HIS A 121 -36.98 21.91 18.42
C HIS A 121 -36.06 22.79 17.57
N LYS A 122 -36.54 23.30 16.42
CA LYS A 122 -35.80 24.32 15.65
C LYS A 122 -35.45 25.52 16.53
N ASN A 123 -36.45 26.09 17.20
CA ASN A 123 -36.26 27.29 18.02
C ASN A 123 -35.31 27.04 19.19
N LYS A 124 -35.42 25.88 19.85
CA LYS A 124 -34.49 25.48 20.92
C LYS A 124 -33.06 25.34 20.42
N TYR A 125 -32.85 24.76 19.24
CA TYR A 125 -31.51 24.64 18.66
C TYR A 125 -30.92 26.02 18.33
N ILE A 126 -31.70 26.89 17.68
CA ILE A 126 -31.27 28.25 17.33
C ILE A 126 -30.94 29.06 18.60
N GLU A 127 -31.76 28.96 19.64
CA GLU A 127 -31.49 29.61 20.92
C GLU A 127 -30.18 29.10 21.55
N TYR A 128 -29.97 27.80 21.58
CA TYR A 128 -28.72 27.20 22.05
C TYR A 128 -27.51 27.74 21.29
N ARG A 129 -27.55 27.72 19.94
CA ARG A 129 -26.43 28.19 19.10
C ARG A 129 -26.16 29.68 19.25
N THR A 130 -27.19 30.47 19.53
CA THR A 130 -27.06 31.93 19.75
C THR A 130 -26.47 32.25 21.11
N LYS A 131 -26.86 31.51 22.15
CA LYS A 131 -26.49 31.81 23.54
C LYS A 131 -25.15 31.22 23.98
N THR A 132 -24.55 30.32 23.20
CA THR A 132 -23.35 29.57 23.60
C THR A 132 -22.20 29.77 22.61
N ASN A 133 -20.96 29.84 23.12
CA ASN A 133 -19.75 30.01 22.29
C ASN A 133 -19.11 28.65 21.89
N CYS A 134 -19.92 27.70 21.41
CA CYS A 134 -19.51 26.30 21.19
C CYS A 134 -18.55 26.05 20.01
N TYR A 135 -18.10 27.10 19.32
CA TYR A 135 -17.23 26.99 18.14
C TYR A 135 -15.82 26.49 18.48
N TYR A 136 -15.35 26.72 19.70
CA TYR A 136 -13.93 26.60 20.00
C TYR A 136 -13.42 25.14 20.07
N PHE A 137 -14.27 24.15 20.41
CA PHE A 137 -13.79 22.78 20.67
C PHE A 137 -14.51 21.66 19.93
N SER A 138 -15.64 21.96 19.31
CA SER A 138 -16.44 20.97 18.57
C SER A 138 -16.86 21.54 17.23
N GLN A 139 -15.99 22.35 16.62
CA GLN A 139 -16.27 23.03 15.36
C GLN A 139 -16.70 22.03 14.28
N PHE A 140 -16.03 20.89 14.16
CA PHE A 140 -16.41 19.86 13.18
C PHE A 140 -17.79 19.26 13.46
N PHE A 141 -18.08 18.94 14.73
CA PHE A 141 -19.38 18.36 15.11
C PHE A 141 -20.54 19.32 14.90
N PHE A 142 -20.42 20.56 15.39
CA PHE A 142 -21.48 21.55 15.24
C PHE A 142 -21.64 22.02 13.80
N VAL A 143 -20.58 22.07 13.00
CA VAL A 143 -20.70 22.35 11.55
C VAL A 143 -21.54 21.28 10.86
N ASP A 144 -21.28 20.00 11.14
CA ASP A 144 -22.07 18.91 10.55
C ASP A 144 -23.51 18.90 11.08
N LEU A 145 -23.69 19.17 12.38
CA LEU A 145 -25.01 19.25 13.02
C LEU A 145 -25.83 20.41 12.47
N ASP A 146 -25.23 21.60 12.36
CA ASP A 146 -25.83 22.78 11.74
C ASP A 146 -26.26 22.44 10.31
N GLN A 147 -25.43 21.73 9.55
CA GLN A 147 -25.73 21.35 8.17
C GLN A 147 -26.93 20.39 8.07
N ILE A 148 -27.01 19.34 8.90
CA ILE A 148 -28.14 18.41 8.85
C ILE A 148 -29.43 19.06 9.35
N LEU A 149 -29.36 19.85 10.43
CA LEU A 149 -30.53 20.49 11.02
C LEU A 149 -31.06 21.60 10.14
N LYS A 150 -30.18 22.31 9.43
CA LYS A 150 -30.59 23.24 8.37
C LYS A 150 -31.40 22.53 7.29
N VAL A 151 -30.91 21.39 6.78
CA VAL A 151 -31.66 20.61 5.77
C VAL A 151 -33.00 20.17 6.29
N LEU A 152 -33.08 19.75 7.56
CA LEU A 152 -34.34 19.38 8.19
C LEU A 152 -35.28 20.59 8.29
N PHE A 153 -34.86 21.66 8.96
CA PHE A 153 -35.72 22.77 9.32
C PHE A 153 -36.04 23.73 8.17
N ASP A 154 -35.14 23.90 7.19
CA ASP A 154 -35.41 24.73 5.99
C ASP A 154 -36.63 24.23 5.22
N PHE A 155 -36.90 22.92 5.23
CA PHE A 155 -38.07 22.35 4.57
C PHE A 155 -39.40 22.74 5.24
N PHE A 156 -39.39 23.00 6.54
CA PHE A 156 -40.59 23.31 7.33
C PHE A 156 -40.78 24.82 7.56
N LYS A 157 -40.07 25.68 6.83
CA LYS A 157 -40.25 27.14 6.92
C LYS A 157 -41.60 27.54 6.34
N GLU A 158 -42.30 28.43 7.06
CA GLU A 158 -43.58 28.99 6.61
C GLU A 158 -43.38 30.10 5.56
N SER A 159 -42.23 30.80 5.57
CA SER A 159 -41.93 31.88 4.63
C SER A 159 -41.29 31.35 3.35
N THR A 160 -41.75 31.87 2.20
CA THR A 160 -41.10 31.67 0.89
C THR A 160 -39.85 32.54 0.70
N GLU A 161 -39.56 33.42 1.66
CA GLU A 161 -38.34 34.21 1.70
C GLU A 161 -37.15 33.32 2.11
N ASN A 162 -36.07 33.38 1.33
CA ASN A 162 -34.85 32.58 1.52
C ASN A 162 -33.98 33.10 2.69
N GLU A 163 -34.58 33.41 3.84
CA GLU A 163 -33.81 33.81 5.02
C GLU A 163 -33.10 32.59 5.62
N ASN A 164 -31.78 32.64 5.67
CA ASN A 164 -30.96 31.59 6.24
C ASN A 164 -30.83 31.79 7.75
N GLU A 165 -31.73 31.19 8.54
CA GLU A 165 -31.73 31.24 10.00
C GLU A 165 -30.44 30.67 10.63
N PHE A 166 -29.64 29.90 9.86
CA PHE A 166 -28.35 29.36 10.27
C PHE A 166 -27.15 30.26 9.88
N GLU A 167 -27.38 31.36 9.13
CA GLU A 167 -26.29 32.22 8.61
C GLU A 167 -25.40 32.78 9.72
N ALA A 168 -25.99 33.11 10.88
CA ALA A 168 -25.25 33.59 12.04
C ALA A 168 -24.21 32.58 12.55
N PHE A 169 -24.39 31.30 12.22
CA PHE A 169 -23.57 30.19 12.69
C PHE A 169 -22.67 29.58 11.61
N GLU A 170 -22.95 29.89 10.35
CA GLU A 170 -22.15 29.43 9.24
C GLU A 170 -20.79 30.13 9.19
N ILE A 171 -19.74 29.34 8.98
CA ILE A 171 -18.40 29.89 8.73
C ILE A 171 -18.45 30.66 7.41
N LYS A 172 -18.38 31.99 7.49
CA LYS A 172 -18.39 32.89 6.33
C LYS A 172 -17.29 32.50 5.35
N LYS A 173 -17.68 32.12 4.14
CA LYS A 173 -16.74 31.75 3.08
C LYS A 173 -16.23 33.03 2.42
N ILE A 174 -14.91 33.18 2.35
CA ILE A 174 -14.30 34.32 1.65
C ILE A 174 -14.13 33.96 0.18
N LYS A 175 -14.73 34.75 -0.72
CA LYS A 175 -14.48 34.61 -2.15
C LYS A 175 -13.09 35.16 -2.43
N VAL A 176 -12.22 34.32 -2.98
CA VAL A 176 -10.84 34.65 -3.36
C VAL A 176 -10.74 34.58 -4.88
N ASN A 177 -9.88 35.36 -5.50
CA ASN A 177 -9.71 35.33 -6.95
C ASN A 177 -8.88 34.12 -7.39
N ASP A 178 -7.92 33.70 -6.58
CA ASP A 178 -7.05 32.56 -6.85
C ASP A 178 -6.52 31.90 -5.55
N ILE A 179 -5.70 30.85 -5.72
CA ILE A 179 -5.10 30.10 -4.61
C ILE A 179 -4.04 30.95 -3.87
N SER A 180 -3.35 31.87 -4.56
CA SER A 180 -2.36 32.73 -3.93
C SER A 180 -3.02 33.67 -2.92
N GLU A 181 -4.15 34.27 -3.28
CA GLU A 181 -4.97 35.07 -2.36
C GLU A 181 -5.51 34.21 -1.21
N ALA A 182 -5.91 32.97 -1.47
CA ALA A 182 -6.29 32.04 -0.40
C ALA A 182 -5.13 31.79 0.59
N VAL A 183 -3.91 31.60 0.09
CA VAL A 183 -2.71 31.38 0.92
C VAL A 183 -2.40 32.59 1.79
N GLU A 184 -2.49 33.81 1.24
CA GLU A 184 -2.29 35.03 2.02
C GLU A 184 -3.35 35.21 3.12
N LEU A 185 -4.60 34.83 2.84
CA LEU A 185 -5.68 34.90 3.83
C LEU A 185 -5.59 33.78 4.87
N ILE A 186 -5.08 32.60 4.52
CA ILE A 186 -4.76 31.53 5.48
C ILE A 186 -3.72 32.02 6.49
N GLN A 187 -2.69 32.73 6.03
CA GLN A 187 -1.67 33.33 6.92
C GLN A 187 -2.27 34.38 7.87
N LYS A 188 -3.42 34.96 7.52
CA LYS A 188 -4.18 35.91 8.35
C LYS A 188 -5.24 35.24 9.22
N GLY A 189 -5.29 33.90 9.25
CA GLY A 189 -6.18 33.12 10.11
C GLY A 189 -7.55 32.77 9.50
N HIS A 190 -7.77 33.02 8.21
CA HIS A 190 -8.98 32.61 7.53
C HIS A 190 -8.93 31.13 7.12
N THR A 191 -10.03 30.39 7.26
CA THR A 191 -10.02 28.92 7.14
C THR A 191 -10.98 28.34 6.08
N LYS A 192 -11.87 29.15 5.48
CA LYS A 192 -12.78 28.69 4.41
C LYS A 192 -12.89 29.70 3.27
N PHE A 193 -12.66 29.22 2.05
CA PHE A 193 -12.60 30.02 0.83
C PHE A 193 -13.52 29.48 -0.26
N ILE A 194 -14.05 30.36 -1.09
CA ILE A 194 -14.66 30.01 -2.39
C ILE A 194 -13.66 30.45 -3.45
N ILE A 195 -12.99 29.47 -4.04
CA ILE A 195 -12.22 29.68 -5.28
C ILE A 195 -13.23 29.67 -6.42
N PRO A 196 -13.32 30.72 -7.26
CA PRO A 196 -14.21 30.75 -8.40
C PRO A 196 -13.88 29.56 -9.29
N THR A 197 -14.88 28.70 -9.51
CA THR A 197 -14.77 27.64 -10.51
C THR A 197 -14.41 28.30 -11.84
N PRO A 198 -13.30 27.89 -12.50
CA PRO A 198 -12.94 28.46 -13.79
C PRO A 198 -14.11 28.25 -14.75
N ASP A 199 -14.49 29.31 -15.46
CA ASP A 199 -15.55 29.26 -16.46
C ASP A 199 -15.24 28.22 -17.54
N SER A 200 -16.24 27.82 -18.32
CA SER A 200 -16.10 26.78 -19.34
C SER A 200 -14.98 27.08 -20.33
N ASN A 201 -14.77 28.35 -20.68
CA ASN A 201 -13.70 28.81 -21.56
C ASN A 201 -12.31 28.65 -20.93
N THR A 202 -12.18 28.93 -19.64
CA THR A 202 -10.94 28.75 -18.87
C THR A 202 -10.64 27.28 -18.66
N LYS A 203 -11.65 26.43 -18.42
CA LYS A 203 -11.48 24.96 -18.42
C LYS A 203 -10.99 24.44 -19.77
N GLN A 204 -11.54 24.95 -20.87
CA GLN A 204 -11.13 24.54 -22.21
C GLN A 204 -9.71 25.04 -22.56
N ARG A 205 -9.36 26.26 -22.15
CA ARG A 205 -8.01 26.82 -22.27
C ARG A 205 -6.99 26.06 -21.42
N LEU A 206 -7.32 25.75 -20.17
CA LEU A 206 -6.48 24.94 -19.27
C LEU A 206 -6.33 23.52 -19.78
N SER A 207 -7.41 22.88 -20.24
CA SER A 207 -7.35 21.55 -20.86
C SER A 207 -6.48 21.53 -22.11
N LYS A 208 -6.49 22.62 -22.90
CA LYS A 208 -5.68 22.77 -24.11
C LYS A 208 -4.23 23.21 -23.82
N SER A 209 -3.96 23.84 -22.69
CA SER A 209 -2.60 24.17 -22.25
C SER A 209 -1.93 22.99 -21.52
N LEU A 210 -2.73 22.13 -20.89
CA LEU A 210 -2.27 20.95 -20.14
C LEU A 210 -2.23 19.67 -21.01
N SER A 211 -2.76 19.69 -22.23
CA SER A 211 -2.73 18.52 -23.14
C SER A 211 -1.32 18.01 -23.39
N ASP A 212 -0.37 18.95 -23.48
CA ASP A 212 1.03 18.68 -23.81
C ASP A 212 1.73 18.02 -22.61
N ILE A 213 1.45 18.53 -21.40
CA ILE A 213 1.96 18.00 -20.13
C ILE A 213 1.41 16.59 -19.88
N ASN A 214 0.10 16.40 -20.07
CA ASN A 214 -0.55 15.12 -19.84
C ASN A 214 -0.05 14.02 -20.79
N PHE A 215 0.32 14.35 -22.03
CA PHE A 215 0.80 13.36 -22.99
C PHE A 215 2.14 12.75 -22.57
N PHE A 216 3.07 13.60 -22.13
CA PHE A 216 4.42 13.19 -21.74
C PHE A 216 4.54 12.81 -20.27
N GLN A 217 3.47 12.87 -19.49
CA GLN A 217 3.50 12.52 -18.08
C GLN A 217 3.78 11.02 -17.88
N ILE A 218 4.76 10.71 -17.04
CA ILE A 218 4.98 9.36 -16.49
C ILE A 218 4.74 9.37 -15.00
N TYR A 219 4.41 8.21 -14.44
CA TYR A 219 4.32 8.01 -13.00
C TYR A 219 5.31 6.94 -12.52
N PHE A 220 5.70 7.03 -11.27
CA PHE A 220 6.42 5.97 -10.57
C PHE A 220 5.52 5.37 -9.49
N GLU A 221 5.61 4.06 -9.31
CA GLU A 221 4.88 3.35 -8.25
C GLU A 221 5.79 3.16 -7.04
N THR A 222 5.46 3.84 -5.94
CA THR A 222 6.12 3.72 -4.64
C THR A 222 5.05 3.38 -3.60
N ASN A 223 5.25 2.34 -2.79
CA ASN A 223 4.33 1.97 -1.70
C ASN A 223 2.83 1.91 -2.09
N ASN A 224 2.51 1.32 -3.26
CA ASN A 224 1.16 1.23 -3.83
C ASN A 224 0.50 2.60 -4.16
N LYS A 225 1.28 3.67 -4.29
CA LYS A 225 0.83 4.99 -4.75
C LYS A 225 1.53 5.35 -6.06
N LYS A 226 0.78 6.02 -6.94
CA LYS A 226 1.33 6.60 -8.17
C LYS A 226 1.77 8.03 -7.87
N GLU A 227 3.06 8.28 -8.01
CA GLU A 227 3.61 9.62 -7.89
C GLU A 227 3.66 10.29 -9.26
N PHE A 228 3.17 11.53 -9.31
CA PHE A 228 3.18 12.41 -10.47
C PHE A 228 3.93 13.68 -10.10
N ASN A 229 4.63 14.28 -11.04
CA ASN A 229 5.13 15.64 -10.91
C ASN A 229 4.36 16.58 -11.85
N ASN A 230 4.42 17.88 -11.55
CA ASN A 230 3.69 18.90 -12.30
C ASN A 230 4.27 19.14 -13.71
N ASP A 231 5.54 18.79 -13.95
CA ASP A 231 6.28 19.12 -15.17
C ASP A 231 6.73 17.90 -16.01
N SER A 232 6.09 16.74 -15.79
CA SER A 232 6.55 15.41 -16.25
C SER A 232 7.96 15.03 -15.77
N PHE A 233 8.16 13.77 -15.38
CA PHE A 233 9.50 13.29 -15.02
C PHE A 233 10.39 13.12 -16.25
N ILE A 234 9.81 13.08 -17.45
CA ILE A 234 10.55 12.92 -18.69
C ILE A 234 10.94 14.28 -19.27
N THR A 235 12.24 14.43 -19.53
CA THR A 235 12.87 15.63 -20.10
C THR A 235 13.74 15.20 -21.27
N PRO A 236 14.09 16.12 -22.19
CA PRO A 236 15.09 15.83 -23.21
C PRO A 236 16.40 15.29 -22.61
N GLU A 237 16.82 15.73 -21.44
CA GLU A 237 18.08 15.32 -20.83
C GLU A 237 18.06 13.85 -20.36
N ASN A 238 16.92 13.39 -19.85
CA ASN A 238 16.78 12.05 -19.27
C ASN A 238 16.02 11.05 -20.16
N TRP A 239 15.58 11.46 -21.37
CA TRP A 239 14.83 10.65 -22.33
C TRP A 239 15.35 9.22 -22.47
N ASN A 240 16.67 9.07 -22.69
CA ASN A 240 17.26 7.75 -22.94
C ASN A 240 17.10 6.78 -21.77
N ASN A 241 17.03 7.28 -20.55
CA ASN A 241 16.87 6.45 -19.35
C ASN A 241 15.41 6.08 -19.10
N LEU A 242 14.46 6.90 -19.59
CA LEU A 242 13.04 6.79 -19.26
C LEU A 242 12.14 6.39 -20.44
N LYS A 243 12.67 6.34 -21.67
CA LYS A 243 11.89 6.02 -22.89
C LYS A 243 11.17 4.68 -22.82
N ASP A 244 11.79 3.66 -22.23
CA ASP A 244 11.17 2.32 -22.11
C ASP A 244 10.04 2.30 -21.07
N VAL A 245 10.20 3.07 -19.98
CA VAL A 245 9.17 3.25 -18.95
C VAL A 245 7.97 3.99 -19.53
N PHE A 246 8.24 5.10 -20.23
CA PHE A 246 7.22 5.88 -20.92
C PHE A 246 6.46 5.02 -21.94
N PHE A 247 7.18 4.33 -22.82
CA PHE A 247 6.59 3.45 -23.81
C PHE A 247 5.69 2.38 -23.17
N LYS A 248 6.15 1.69 -22.13
CA LYS A 248 5.34 0.68 -21.43
C LYS A 248 4.05 1.27 -20.88
N GLN A 249 4.11 2.44 -20.25
CA GLN A 249 2.92 3.12 -19.71
C GLN A 249 1.95 3.53 -20.82
N ARG A 250 2.46 4.05 -21.94
CA ARG A 250 1.65 4.39 -23.12
C ARG A 250 0.96 3.17 -23.73
N MET A 251 1.67 2.05 -23.88
CA MET A 251 1.13 0.81 -24.45
C MET A 251 0.02 0.18 -23.61
N ASN A 252 -0.01 0.45 -22.30
CA ASN A 252 -1.07 -0.01 -21.39
C ASN A 252 -2.39 0.74 -21.56
N ASN A 253 -2.39 1.91 -22.21
CA ASN A 253 -3.62 2.67 -22.47
C ASN A 253 -4.43 2.10 -23.66
N TYR A 254 -3.83 1.21 -24.44
CA TYR A 254 -4.47 0.54 -25.58
C TYR A 254 -5.13 -0.78 -25.16
N LYS A 255 -6.17 -1.18 -25.91
CA LYS A 255 -6.87 -2.45 -25.66
C LYS A 255 -5.90 -3.63 -25.66
N LEU A 256 -6.10 -4.56 -24.73
CA LEU A 256 -5.31 -5.78 -24.61
C LEU A 256 -5.39 -6.68 -25.85
N SER A 257 -6.47 -6.56 -26.64
CA SER A 257 -6.66 -7.33 -27.87
C SER A 257 -5.78 -6.88 -29.05
N TYR A 258 -5.16 -5.70 -28.97
CA TYR A 258 -4.30 -5.20 -30.05
C TYR A 258 -2.90 -5.78 -29.94
N THR A 259 -2.36 -6.17 -31.09
CA THR A 259 -0.95 -6.56 -31.24
C THR A 259 -0.04 -5.37 -30.94
N GLN A 260 1.21 -5.65 -30.57
CA GLN A 260 2.19 -4.60 -30.30
C GLN A 260 2.39 -3.67 -31.51
N LYS A 261 2.36 -4.23 -32.72
CA LYS A 261 2.45 -3.49 -33.99
C LYS A 261 1.30 -2.50 -34.16
N GLU A 262 0.06 -2.95 -33.95
CA GLU A 262 -1.13 -2.11 -34.04
C GLU A 262 -1.10 -0.97 -33.01
N LYS A 263 -0.67 -1.26 -31.77
CA LYS A 263 -0.52 -0.23 -30.73
C LYS A 263 0.51 0.83 -31.13
N ILE A 264 1.65 0.42 -31.70
CA ILE A 264 2.69 1.34 -32.17
C ILE A 264 2.17 2.24 -33.30
N ILE A 265 1.42 1.67 -34.26
CA ILE A 265 0.84 2.45 -35.38
C ILE A 265 -0.14 3.51 -34.85
N LEU A 266 -1.07 3.11 -33.98
CA LEU A 266 -2.04 4.04 -33.39
C LEU A 266 -1.38 5.13 -32.52
N GLU A 267 -0.30 4.77 -31.84
CA GLU A 267 0.48 5.73 -31.04
C GLU A 267 1.20 6.75 -31.93
N ILE A 268 1.79 6.32 -33.06
CA ILE A 268 2.40 7.24 -34.03
C ILE A 268 1.34 8.23 -34.56
N GLU A 269 0.15 7.77 -34.94
CA GLU A 269 -0.96 8.64 -35.37
C GLU A 269 -1.37 9.63 -34.27
N THR A 270 -1.40 9.17 -33.02
CA THR A 270 -1.73 10.02 -31.86
C THR A 270 -0.68 11.12 -31.68
N ILE A 271 0.61 10.77 -31.79
CA ILE A 271 1.72 11.72 -31.67
C ILE A 271 1.69 12.74 -32.81
N GLU A 272 1.41 12.32 -34.05
CA GLU A 272 1.38 13.22 -35.20
C GLU A 272 0.33 14.32 -35.03
N ASN A 273 -0.85 13.97 -34.52
CA ASN A 273 -1.94 14.89 -34.24
C ASN A 273 -1.74 15.75 -32.97
N LEU A 274 -0.70 15.48 -32.18
CA LEU A 274 -0.40 16.23 -30.96
C LEU A 274 0.09 17.65 -31.29
N THR A 275 -0.68 18.65 -30.87
CA THR A 275 -0.31 20.07 -30.94
C THR A 275 0.51 20.41 -29.70
N LEU A 276 1.72 20.97 -29.86
CA LEU A 276 2.62 21.24 -28.75
C LEU A 276 3.08 22.70 -28.72
N ASN A 277 2.97 23.33 -27.55
CA ASN A 277 3.36 24.71 -27.33
C ASN A 277 4.76 24.83 -26.70
N ASN A 278 5.16 23.88 -25.86
CA ASN A 278 6.47 23.85 -25.20
C ASN A 278 7.56 23.24 -26.11
N THR A 279 8.75 23.85 -26.13
CA THR A 279 9.89 23.44 -26.97
C THR A 279 10.46 22.07 -26.59
N ASP A 280 10.57 21.75 -25.31
CA ASP A 280 11.10 20.47 -24.82
C ASP A 280 10.18 19.32 -25.19
N TYR A 281 8.87 19.54 -25.14
CA TYR A 281 7.89 18.55 -25.62
C TYR A 281 7.95 18.34 -27.13
N LYS A 282 8.27 19.37 -27.93
CA LYS A 282 8.52 19.18 -29.37
C LYS A 282 9.74 18.29 -29.61
N ILE A 283 10.80 18.46 -28.81
CA ILE A 283 12.00 17.61 -28.89
C ILE A 283 11.66 16.17 -28.47
N LEU A 284 10.92 15.99 -27.38
CA LEU A 284 10.48 14.68 -26.90
C LEU A 284 9.55 13.97 -27.89
N LYS A 285 8.67 14.72 -28.56
CA LYS A 285 7.81 14.21 -29.65
C LYS A 285 8.63 13.55 -30.75
N GLU A 286 9.64 14.25 -31.27
CA GLU A 286 10.48 13.72 -32.35
C GLU A 286 11.27 12.49 -31.91
N ARG A 287 11.87 12.53 -30.72
CA ARG A 287 12.63 11.39 -30.17
C ARG A 287 11.76 10.17 -29.92
N TYR A 288 10.53 10.37 -29.44
CA TYR A 288 9.61 9.26 -29.24
C TYR A 288 9.13 8.67 -30.56
N LYS A 289 8.84 9.53 -31.56
CA LYS A 289 8.49 9.07 -32.91
C LYS A 289 9.62 8.24 -33.54
N GLU A 290 10.86 8.68 -33.41
CA GLU A 290 12.04 7.93 -33.86
C GLU A 290 12.13 6.57 -33.17
N TYR A 291 11.99 6.53 -31.84
CA TYR A 291 11.99 5.28 -31.07
C TYR A 291 10.89 4.31 -31.49
N LEU A 292 9.67 4.78 -31.75
CA LEU A 292 8.57 3.94 -32.25
C LEU A 292 8.85 3.40 -33.65
N ASN A 293 9.44 4.20 -34.53
CA ASN A 293 9.83 3.76 -35.87
C ASN A 293 10.95 2.72 -35.84
N GLU A 294 11.93 2.84 -34.94
CA GLU A 294 12.95 1.81 -34.73
C GLU A 294 12.33 0.48 -34.28
N LEU A 295 11.36 0.53 -33.35
CA LEU A 295 10.65 -0.66 -32.89
C LEU A 295 9.83 -1.30 -34.02
N LEU A 296 9.15 -0.50 -34.83
CA LEU A 296 8.38 -0.97 -35.98
C LEU A 296 9.29 -1.59 -37.05
N ALA A 297 10.46 -1.00 -37.29
CA ALA A 297 11.46 -1.53 -38.23
C ALA A 297 12.03 -2.87 -37.75
N LYS A 298 12.30 -3.02 -36.44
CA LYS A 298 12.71 -4.30 -35.83
C LYS A 298 11.62 -5.37 -35.96
N GLN A 299 10.34 -5.00 -35.86
CA GLN A 299 9.21 -5.91 -36.06
C GLN A 299 9.01 -6.34 -37.53
N ASN A 300 9.51 -5.57 -38.50
CA ASN A 300 9.39 -5.93 -39.91
C ASN A 300 10.53 -6.86 -40.40
N GLN A 301 11.50 -7.21 -39.54
CA GLN A 301 12.55 -8.21 -39.81
C GLN A 301 12.19 -9.65 -39.36
N ILE A 302 10.89 -9.99 -39.27
CA ILE A 302 10.43 -11.29 -38.78
C ILE A 302 10.53 -12.39 -39.86
N ILE A 303 11.32 -13.43 -39.59
CA ILE A 303 11.30 -14.71 -40.31
C ILE A 303 10.17 -15.57 -39.70
N LYS A 304 9.11 -15.83 -40.48
CA LYS A 304 8.07 -16.81 -40.10
C LYS A 304 8.66 -18.22 -40.10
N LEU A 305 8.58 -18.92 -38.96
CA LEU A 305 8.92 -20.34 -38.89
C LEU A 305 7.89 -21.17 -39.64
N THR A 306 8.34 -21.99 -40.58
CA THR A 306 7.52 -22.98 -41.29
C THR A 306 7.08 -24.11 -40.36
N ASP A 307 6.00 -24.82 -40.71
CA ASP A 307 5.55 -26.00 -39.96
C ASP A 307 6.61 -27.11 -39.90
N PHE A 308 7.48 -27.18 -40.93
CA PHE A 308 8.62 -28.09 -40.95
C PHE A 308 9.65 -27.72 -39.88
N GLU A 309 10.05 -26.44 -39.78
CA GLU A 309 11.01 -25.99 -38.77
C GLU A 309 10.46 -26.10 -37.35
N LYS A 310 9.17 -25.83 -37.15
CA LYS A 310 8.49 -26.07 -35.86
C LYS A 310 8.53 -27.56 -35.49
N SER A 311 8.30 -28.44 -36.46
CA SER A 311 8.33 -29.90 -36.28
C SER A 311 9.74 -30.43 -35.99
N GLU A 312 10.76 -29.88 -36.64
CA GLU A 312 12.16 -30.26 -36.44
C GLU A 312 12.70 -29.78 -35.08
N LEU A 313 12.39 -28.54 -34.69
CA LEU A 313 12.69 -28.03 -33.34
C LEU A 313 12.04 -28.87 -32.24
N PHE A 314 10.80 -29.30 -32.47
CA PHE A 314 10.07 -30.15 -31.54
C PHE A 314 10.67 -31.56 -31.40
N LYS A 315 11.01 -32.22 -32.51
CA LYS A 315 11.68 -33.54 -32.48
C LYS A 315 12.99 -33.53 -31.69
N ASN A 316 13.71 -32.41 -31.75
CA ASN A 316 14.99 -32.25 -31.07
C ASN A 316 14.86 -31.80 -29.60
N THR A 317 13.68 -31.36 -29.15
CA THR A 317 13.44 -30.86 -27.78
C THR A 317 12.49 -31.70 -26.94
N ALA A 318 11.62 -32.51 -27.55
CA ALA A 318 10.62 -33.32 -26.84
C ALA A 318 10.99 -34.81 -26.87
N PHE A 319 11.96 -35.23 -26.05
CA PHE A 319 12.34 -36.65 -25.94
C PHE A 319 11.41 -37.47 -25.01
N PHE A 320 10.36 -36.86 -24.43
CA PHE A 320 9.44 -37.50 -23.48
C PHE A 320 8.32 -38.35 -24.07
N TYR A 321 8.41 -38.72 -25.34
CA TYR A 321 7.45 -39.63 -25.95
C TYR A 321 8.18 -40.85 -26.51
N THR A 322 8.42 -41.83 -25.64
CA THR A 322 8.44 -43.21 -26.12
C THR A 322 7.14 -43.44 -26.86
N SER A 323 7.21 -44.10 -28.01
CA SER A 323 6.22 -44.26 -29.08
C SER A 323 4.81 -44.75 -28.70
N THR A 324 4.43 -44.82 -27.43
CA THR A 324 3.18 -45.43 -26.97
C THR A 324 2.07 -44.46 -26.54
N HIS A 325 2.35 -43.19 -26.21
CA HIS A 325 1.29 -42.22 -25.86
C HIS A 325 1.50 -40.84 -26.51
N PHE A 326 1.44 -40.83 -27.83
CA PHE A 326 1.27 -39.62 -28.62
C PHE A 326 -0.04 -38.92 -28.23
N ASN A 327 0.01 -37.67 -27.76
CA ASN A 327 -1.18 -36.84 -27.80
C ASN A 327 -0.85 -35.42 -28.29
N LYS A 328 -0.85 -35.27 -29.62
CA LYS A 328 -0.78 -33.97 -30.31
C LYS A 328 -1.82 -32.98 -29.77
N ASP A 329 -2.94 -33.45 -29.21
CA ASP A 329 -3.99 -32.57 -28.70
C ASP A 329 -3.55 -31.78 -27.46
N ASN A 330 -2.59 -32.27 -26.67
CA ASN A 330 -2.09 -31.56 -25.49
C ASN A 330 -1.22 -30.33 -25.82
N LEU A 331 -0.59 -30.30 -27.00
CA LEU A 331 0.28 -29.21 -27.46
C LEU A 331 -0.25 -28.51 -28.73
N LYS A 332 -1.47 -28.83 -29.14
CA LYS A 332 -2.17 -28.22 -30.28
C LYS A 332 -2.24 -26.71 -30.16
N GLY A 333 -2.41 -26.21 -28.93
CA GLY A 333 -2.40 -24.78 -28.61
C GLY A 333 -1.03 -24.11 -28.80
N VAL A 334 0.08 -24.86 -28.71
CA VAL A 334 1.42 -24.33 -28.99
C VAL A 334 1.70 -24.37 -30.50
N PHE A 335 1.36 -25.44 -31.20
CA PHE A 335 1.61 -25.55 -32.64
C PHE A 335 0.75 -24.63 -33.50
N ASN A 336 -0.52 -24.42 -33.11
CA ASN A 336 -1.47 -23.61 -33.87
C ASN A 336 -1.30 -22.10 -33.66
N LYS A 337 -0.40 -21.66 -32.77
CA LYS A 337 -0.09 -20.25 -32.58
C LYS A 337 0.98 -19.79 -33.56
N GLU A 338 0.84 -18.55 -34.01
CA GLU A 338 1.92 -17.84 -34.70
C GLU A 338 2.88 -17.28 -33.64
N TYR A 339 4.18 -17.34 -33.93
CA TYR A 339 5.23 -16.82 -33.05
C TYR A 339 6.12 -15.87 -33.85
N GLU A 340 6.49 -14.77 -33.24
CA GLU A 340 7.23 -13.70 -33.90
C GLU A 340 8.72 -14.08 -34.05
N THR A 341 9.23 -14.99 -33.21
CA THR A 341 10.60 -15.48 -33.34
C THR A 341 10.75 -16.97 -33.01
N LYS A 342 11.79 -17.61 -33.56
CA LYS A 342 12.22 -18.96 -33.16
C LYS A 342 12.50 -19.08 -31.67
N LYS A 343 13.07 -18.04 -31.07
CA LYS A 343 13.36 -18.00 -29.63
C LYS A 343 12.08 -18.02 -28.80
N GLU A 344 11.05 -17.32 -29.24
CA GLU A 344 9.76 -17.25 -28.58
C GLU A 344 8.97 -18.57 -28.69
N PHE A 345 8.90 -19.16 -29.89
CA PHE A 345 8.30 -20.49 -30.09
C PHE A 345 8.94 -21.52 -29.16
N VAL A 346 10.28 -21.54 -29.13
CA VAL A 346 11.03 -22.50 -28.32
C VAL A 346 10.87 -22.21 -26.82
N LYS A 347 10.87 -20.95 -26.38
CA LYS A 347 10.61 -20.58 -24.97
C LYS A 347 9.23 -21.06 -24.50
N ILE A 348 8.19 -20.85 -25.31
CA ILE A 348 6.82 -21.26 -24.99
C ILE A 348 6.69 -22.78 -25.02
N LEU A 349 7.32 -23.43 -26.01
CA LEU A 349 7.40 -24.89 -26.07
C LEU A 349 8.08 -25.47 -24.83
N TYR A 350 9.19 -24.89 -24.37
CA TYR A 350 9.87 -25.30 -23.14
C TYR A 350 9.01 -25.10 -21.89
N SER A 351 8.31 -23.97 -21.77
CA SER A 351 7.42 -23.70 -20.63
C SER A 351 6.31 -24.73 -20.53
N GLU A 352 5.67 -25.06 -21.66
CA GLU A 352 4.60 -26.06 -21.68
C GLU A 352 5.13 -27.48 -21.53
N ASN A 353 6.28 -27.81 -22.13
CA ASN A 353 6.97 -29.10 -21.91
C ASN A 353 7.37 -29.27 -20.44
N THR A 354 7.89 -28.22 -19.79
CA THR A 354 8.24 -28.24 -18.35
C THR A 354 7.01 -28.52 -17.50
N ARG A 355 5.88 -27.88 -17.82
CA ARG A 355 4.61 -28.10 -17.12
C ARG A 355 4.06 -29.52 -17.31
N ILE A 356 4.22 -30.09 -18.51
CA ILE A 356 3.81 -31.47 -18.82
C ILE A 356 4.77 -32.48 -18.17
N PHE A 357 6.07 -32.22 -18.23
CA PHE A 357 7.13 -32.97 -17.57
C PHE A 357 6.86 -33.13 -16.08
N PHE A 358 6.52 -32.05 -15.37
CA PHE A 358 6.21 -32.11 -13.94
C PHE A 358 4.87 -32.81 -13.63
N ARG A 359 3.94 -32.93 -14.59
CA ARG A 359 2.75 -33.77 -14.45
C ARG A 359 3.07 -35.25 -14.63
N TYR A 360 3.95 -35.60 -15.57
CA TYR A 360 4.41 -36.98 -15.79
C TYR A 360 5.41 -37.46 -14.72
N ALA A 361 6.15 -36.55 -14.11
CA ALA A 361 7.00 -36.77 -12.93
C ALA A 361 6.26 -37.44 -11.77
N ILE A 362 4.95 -37.19 -11.64
CA ILE A 362 4.08 -37.80 -10.61
C ILE A 362 3.78 -39.28 -10.95
N THR A 363 3.86 -39.65 -12.23
CA THR A 363 3.57 -41.02 -12.72
C THR A 363 4.81 -41.88 -12.96
N LEU A 364 5.98 -41.28 -13.21
CA LEU A 364 7.26 -41.97 -13.38
C LEU A 364 7.96 -42.10 -12.02
N LYS A 365 8.52 -43.28 -11.71
CA LYS A 365 9.19 -43.57 -10.44
C LYS A 365 10.65 -44.00 -10.67
N ASN A 366 11.49 -43.82 -9.67
CA ASN A 366 12.86 -44.32 -9.61
C ASN A 366 13.75 -43.80 -10.77
N GLU A 367 14.56 -44.66 -11.39
CA GLU A 367 15.56 -44.29 -12.40
C GLU A 367 15.00 -43.54 -13.61
N ASP A 368 13.78 -43.84 -14.03
CA ASP A 368 13.18 -43.21 -15.20
C ASP A 368 12.89 -41.73 -14.94
N PHE A 369 12.57 -41.37 -13.69
CA PHE A 369 12.42 -39.99 -13.29
C PHE A 369 13.78 -39.25 -13.23
N ILE A 370 14.84 -39.92 -12.80
CA ILE A 370 16.18 -39.32 -12.80
C ILE A 370 16.70 -39.09 -14.22
N LYS A 371 16.54 -40.07 -15.11
CA LYS A 371 16.86 -39.93 -16.54
C LYS A 371 16.09 -38.77 -17.16
N SER A 372 14.84 -38.58 -16.73
CA SER A 372 13.97 -37.49 -17.14
C SER A 372 14.54 -36.12 -16.77
N ILE A 373 14.84 -35.89 -15.50
CA ILE A 373 15.41 -34.62 -15.03
C ILE A 373 16.79 -34.37 -15.66
N GLN A 374 17.63 -35.40 -15.76
CA GLN A 374 18.96 -35.29 -16.35
C GLN A 374 18.92 -34.85 -17.82
N ASN A 375 17.92 -35.30 -18.58
CA ASN A 375 17.75 -34.92 -19.98
C ASN A 375 17.28 -33.46 -20.12
N GLU A 376 16.33 -33.03 -19.29
CA GLU A 376 15.90 -31.62 -19.25
C GLU A 376 17.07 -30.69 -18.89
N PHE A 377 17.90 -31.08 -17.93
CA PHE A 377 19.09 -30.31 -17.57
C PHE A 377 20.05 -30.15 -18.75
N LYS A 378 20.31 -31.23 -19.50
CA LYS A 378 21.17 -31.19 -20.69
C LYS A 378 20.61 -30.27 -21.77
N LEU A 379 19.29 -30.31 -22.02
CA LEU A 379 18.61 -29.45 -22.99
C LEU A 379 18.69 -27.98 -22.57
N PHE A 380 18.40 -27.67 -21.31
CA PHE A 380 18.54 -26.34 -20.75
C PHE A 380 19.95 -25.77 -20.96
N CYS A 381 20.97 -26.59 -20.67
CA CYS A 381 22.37 -26.21 -20.84
C CYS A 381 22.71 -25.88 -22.29
N ALA A 382 22.33 -26.76 -23.21
CA ALA A 382 22.63 -26.63 -24.64
C ALA A 382 21.94 -25.40 -25.25
N TYR A 383 20.70 -25.12 -24.87
CA TYR A 383 19.92 -24.07 -25.50
C TYR A 383 20.25 -22.65 -25.01
N ASN A 384 20.54 -22.51 -23.72
CA ASN A 384 20.82 -21.20 -23.13
C ASN A 384 22.30 -20.81 -23.24
N ASN A 385 23.14 -21.62 -23.90
CA ASN A 385 24.61 -21.54 -23.79
C ASN A 385 25.02 -21.34 -22.33
N ALA A 386 24.41 -22.14 -21.44
CA ALA A 386 24.41 -21.86 -20.02
C ALA A 386 25.85 -21.87 -19.48
N ASN A 387 26.28 -20.75 -18.94
CA ASN A 387 27.49 -20.70 -18.11
C ASN A 387 27.24 -21.44 -16.79
N ASN A 388 28.30 -21.67 -16.00
CA ASN A 388 28.19 -22.45 -14.77
C ASN A 388 27.18 -21.84 -13.78
N GLU A 389 27.10 -20.52 -13.69
CA GLU A 389 26.12 -19.81 -12.87
C GLU A 389 24.67 -20.09 -13.31
N THR A 390 24.41 -20.07 -14.61
CA THR A 390 23.08 -20.36 -15.18
C THR A 390 22.69 -21.83 -14.95
N LYS A 391 23.65 -22.75 -15.07
CA LYS A 391 23.46 -24.18 -14.76
C LYS A 391 23.17 -24.41 -13.28
N GLU A 392 23.95 -23.77 -12.41
CA GLU A 392 23.80 -23.82 -10.95
C GLU A 392 22.43 -23.30 -10.51
N ASN A 393 22.01 -22.16 -11.04
CA ASN A 393 20.69 -21.58 -10.73
C ASN A 393 19.55 -22.50 -11.13
N TRP A 394 19.64 -23.14 -12.31
CA TRP A 394 18.64 -24.11 -12.74
C TRP A 394 18.60 -25.33 -11.83
N LEU A 395 19.76 -25.89 -11.48
CA LEU A 395 19.85 -27.05 -10.58
C LEU A 395 19.27 -26.73 -9.20
N LYS A 396 19.63 -25.59 -8.61
CA LYS A 396 19.12 -25.14 -7.31
C LYS A 396 17.62 -24.93 -7.33
N HIS A 397 17.09 -24.31 -8.38
CA HIS A 397 15.67 -24.07 -8.53
C HIS A 397 14.88 -25.38 -8.69
N THR A 398 15.36 -26.28 -9.55
CA THR A 398 14.76 -27.61 -9.77
C THR A 398 14.78 -28.46 -8.50
N TYR A 399 15.91 -28.46 -7.76
CA TYR A 399 16.02 -29.15 -6.48
C TYR A 399 15.04 -28.58 -5.45
N HIS A 400 15.01 -27.26 -5.29
CA HIS A 400 14.09 -26.62 -4.34
C HIS A 400 12.62 -26.90 -4.69
N TYR A 401 12.28 -26.89 -5.98
CA TYR A 401 10.92 -27.16 -6.43
C TYR A 401 10.48 -28.62 -6.18
N ILE A 402 11.37 -29.59 -6.41
CA ILE A 402 11.05 -31.01 -6.19
C ILE A 402 11.04 -31.36 -4.69
N ILE A 403 11.91 -30.73 -3.88
CA ILE A 403 12.12 -31.09 -2.48
C ILE A 403 11.32 -30.22 -1.49
N ASN A 404 11.19 -28.90 -1.72
CA ASN A 404 10.77 -27.92 -0.72
C ASN A 404 9.44 -27.19 -0.99
N VAL A 405 8.90 -27.20 -2.21
CA VAL A 405 7.59 -26.56 -2.48
C VAL A 405 6.46 -27.52 -2.08
N ASN A 406 5.56 -27.01 -1.22
CA ASN A 406 4.40 -27.68 -0.59
C ASN A 406 3.44 -28.37 -1.59
N GLU A 407 3.83 -29.52 -2.16
CA GLU A 407 2.93 -30.65 -2.50
C GLU A 407 3.64 -31.80 -3.23
N LEU A 408 4.75 -31.60 -3.97
CA LEU A 408 5.31 -32.65 -4.86
C LEU A 408 6.02 -33.81 -4.15
N SER A 409 6.80 -33.56 -3.08
CA SER A 409 7.45 -34.62 -2.30
C SER A 409 6.44 -35.52 -1.56
N GLY A 410 5.19 -35.08 -1.41
CA GLY A 410 4.08 -35.89 -0.93
C GLY A 410 3.50 -36.85 -1.98
N PHE A 411 3.75 -36.59 -3.28
CA PHE A 411 3.28 -37.41 -4.40
C PHE A 411 4.36 -38.35 -4.98
N ILE A 412 5.63 -38.08 -4.68
CA ILE A 412 6.79 -38.89 -5.11
C ILE A 412 7.20 -39.81 -3.96
N ASP A 413 7.48 -41.08 -4.25
CA ASP A 413 7.91 -42.01 -3.20
C ASP A 413 9.32 -41.68 -2.67
N LYS A 414 9.56 -42.06 -1.40
CA LYS A 414 10.83 -41.78 -0.70
C LYS A 414 12.08 -42.28 -1.43
N PRO A 415 12.09 -43.48 -2.07
CA PRO A 415 13.21 -43.93 -2.89
C PRO A 415 13.52 -42.94 -4.02
N THR A 416 12.51 -42.52 -4.77
CA THR A 416 12.69 -41.58 -5.88
C THR A 416 13.21 -40.22 -5.39
N VAL A 417 12.72 -39.71 -4.24
CA VAL A 417 13.26 -38.49 -3.61
C VAL A 417 14.75 -38.63 -3.28
N SER A 418 15.16 -39.77 -2.76
CA SER A 418 16.57 -40.04 -2.42
C SER A 418 17.46 -40.01 -3.66
N MET A 419 16.99 -40.63 -4.75
CA MET A 419 17.70 -40.62 -6.03
C MET A 419 17.80 -39.21 -6.65
N VAL A 420 16.80 -38.35 -6.46
CA VAL A 420 16.86 -36.94 -6.92
C VAL A 420 17.92 -36.17 -6.16
N ILE A 421 18.03 -36.40 -4.85
CA ILE A 421 19.04 -35.76 -4.00
C ILE A 421 20.44 -36.20 -4.44
N GLU A 422 20.65 -37.51 -4.67
CA GLU A 422 21.91 -38.06 -5.17
C GLU A 422 22.27 -37.46 -6.55
N TRP A 423 21.34 -37.50 -7.50
CA TRP A 423 21.54 -36.93 -8.83
C TRP A 423 21.89 -35.43 -8.79
N TYR A 424 21.19 -34.64 -7.98
CA TYR A 424 21.47 -33.22 -7.83
C TYR A 424 22.89 -33.00 -7.29
N ASN A 425 23.26 -33.74 -6.24
CA ASN A 425 24.57 -33.63 -5.61
C ASN A 425 25.71 -34.02 -6.56
N GLU A 426 25.53 -35.04 -7.39
CA GLU A 426 26.53 -35.41 -8.41
C GLU A 426 26.60 -34.38 -9.53
N THR A 427 25.45 -33.91 -9.99
CA THR A 427 25.39 -32.98 -11.12
C THR A 427 25.90 -31.59 -10.76
N ILE A 428 25.56 -31.07 -9.57
CA ILE A 428 26.05 -29.76 -9.11
C ILE A 428 27.56 -29.75 -8.89
N LYS A 429 28.14 -30.86 -8.42
CA LYS A 429 29.60 -31.05 -8.31
C LYS A 429 30.28 -30.96 -9.68
N SER A 430 29.68 -31.52 -10.72
CA SER A 430 30.21 -31.42 -12.09
C SER A 430 30.18 -30.00 -12.67
N VAL A 431 29.27 -29.16 -12.19
CA VAL A 431 29.09 -27.76 -12.62
C VAL A 431 29.96 -26.78 -11.82
N THR A 432 30.31 -27.12 -10.58
CA THR A 432 31.09 -26.27 -9.66
C THR A 432 32.27 -27.03 -9.02
N PRO A 433 33.37 -27.28 -9.76
CA PRO A 433 34.51 -28.07 -9.26
C PRO A 433 35.30 -27.40 -8.11
N GLU A 434 35.27 -26.07 -8.03
CA GLU A 434 36.12 -25.27 -7.13
C GLU A 434 35.70 -25.35 -5.66
N ALA A 435 34.51 -25.88 -5.35
CA ALA A 435 34.05 -26.04 -3.97
C ALA A 435 34.71 -27.22 -3.22
N HIS A 436 35.38 -28.15 -3.92
CA HIS A 436 35.83 -29.41 -3.32
C HIS A 436 37.27 -29.42 -2.77
N GLN A 437 38.11 -28.41 -3.00
CA GLN A 437 39.45 -28.36 -2.39
C GLN A 437 39.47 -27.96 -0.90
N LYS A 438 38.30 -27.65 -0.31
CA LYS A 438 38.17 -27.33 1.13
C LYS A 438 37.34 -28.34 1.93
N LEU A 439 36.90 -29.45 1.34
CA LEU A 439 35.98 -30.40 1.96
C LEU A 439 36.59 -31.76 2.34
N GLU A 440 37.84 -32.04 1.98
CA GLU A 440 38.58 -33.21 2.45
C GLU A 440 39.60 -32.80 3.50
N THR A 441 39.12 -32.43 4.68
CA THR A 441 39.81 -32.54 5.99
C THR A 441 38.96 -31.81 7.02
N ASN A 442 37.91 -32.47 7.52
CA ASN A 442 37.61 -32.55 8.96
C ASN A 442 36.24 -33.22 9.17
N LYS A 443 36.21 -34.04 10.22
CA LYS A 443 35.11 -34.91 10.66
C LYS A 443 33.83 -34.15 11.03
N PRO A 444 32.68 -34.85 11.17
CA PRO A 444 31.36 -34.28 11.19
C PRO A 444 31.04 -33.76 12.58
N ASP A 445 31.18 -32.45 12.78
CA ASP A 445 30.45 -31.67 13.80
C ASP A 445 30.70 -30.20 13.48
N GLU A 446 29.70 -29.54 12.87
CA GLU A 446 29.35 -28.11 12.96
C GLU A 446 28.62 -27.66 11.69
N VAL A 447 27.29 -27.55 11.80
CA VAL A 447 26.44 -26.80 10.89
C VAL A 447 26.71 -25.31 11.13
N LYS A 448 27.38 -24.62 10.20
CA LYS A 448 27.54 -23.14 10.19
C LYS A 448 27.48 -22.68 8.71
N ASN A 449 26.65 -21.73 8.25
CA ASN A 449 25.99 -20.60 8.90
C ASN A 449 24.67 -20.25 8.15
N LEU A 450 23.55 -20.13 8.87
CA LEU A 450 22.25 -19.63 8.36
C LEU A 450 21.98 -18.16 8.71
N HIS A 451 22.86 -17.50 9.46
CA HIS A 451 22.68 -16.11 9.89
C HIS A 451 23.61 -15.16 9.12
N PRO A 452 23.17 -13.91 8.87
CA PRO A 452 24.00 -12.91 8.21
C PRO A 452 25.16 -12.47 9.10
N LYS A 453 26.09 -11.70 8.50
CA LYS A 453 27.20 -11.11 9.26
C LYS A 453 26.68 -10.04 10.23
N HIS A 454 27.28 -9.99 11.41
CA HIS A 454 26.99 -8.98 12.43
C HIS A 454 27.31 -7.58 11.90
N ASN A 455 26.38 -6.63 12.10
CA ASN A 455 26.60 -5.21 11.88
C ASN A 455 26.59 -4.45 13.23
N PRO A 456 27.75 -3.95 13.71
CA PRO A 456 27.85 -3.24 14.99
C PRO A 456 27.02 -1.95 15.09
N ASN A 457 26.59 -1.39 13.95
CA ASN A 457 25.72 -0.22 13.90
C ASN A 457 24.27 -0.56 14.27
N ASP A 458 23.84 -1.81 14.07
CA ASP A 458 22.46 -2.26 14.27
C ASP A 458 22.24 -2.90 15.65
N TRP A 459 23.27 -3.51 16.21
CA TRP A 459 23.25 -4.18 17.51
C TRP A 459 24.69 -4.42 18.00
N ASN A 460 24.91 -4.52 19.31
CA ASN A 460 26.19 -5.03 19.83
C ASN A 460 26.31 -6.56 19.62
N THR A 461 27.50 -7.11 19.83
CA THR A 461 27.78 -8.54 19.57
C THR A 461 26.88 -9.45 20.41
N ASP A 462 26.73 -9.17 21.71
CA ASP A 462 25.91 -9.98 22.61
C ASP A 462 24.43 -10.00 22.18
N CYS A 463 23.88 -8.85 21.74
CA CYS A 463 22.52 -8.76 21.21
C CYS A 463 22.35 -9.58 19.93
N PHE A 464 23.37 -9.57 19.06
CA PHE A 464 23.32 -10.32 17.81
C PHE A 464 23.42 -11.84 18.03
N GLU A 465 24.27 -12.29 18.96
CA GLU A 465 24.37 -13.69 19.32
C GLU A 465 23.08 -14.22 19.95
N LEU A 466 22.46 -13.44 20.86
CA LEU A 466 21.15 -13.79 21.41
C LEU A 466 20.07 -13.80 20.32
N PHE A 467 20.08 -12.86 19.37
CA PHE A 467 19.18 -12.86 18.23
C PHE A 467 19.27 -14.16 17.42
N LYS A 468 20.48 -14.59 17.05
CA LYS A 468 20.68 -15.86 16.31
C LYS A 468 20.11 -17.04 17.08
N TYR A 469 20.42 -17.12 18.37
CA TYR A 469 19.88 -18.17 19.24
C TYR A 469 18.35 -18.18 19.25
N LEU A 470 17.70 -17.01 19.36
CA LEU A 470 16.24 -16.90 19.37
C LEU A 470 15.62 -17.27 18.01
N ILE A 471 16.29 -16.99 16.90
CA ILE A 471 15.84 -17.49 15.59
C ILE A 471 15.90 -19.02 15.54
N ASP A 472 16.98 -19.62 16.01
CA ASP A 472 17.18 -21.07 15.93
C ASP A 472 16.33 -21.86 16.92
N ASN A 473 16.08 -21.32 18.10
CA ASN A 473 15.48 -22.07 19.20
C ASN A 473 14.06 -21.63 19.54
N TYR A 474 13.69 -20.38 19.28
CA TYR A 474 12.36 -19.85 19.58
C TYR A 474 11.48 -19.72 18.33
N TYR A 475 12.02 -19.14 17.25
CA TYR A 475 11.30 -19.02 15.98
C TYR A 475 11.17 -20.37 15.26
N ASN A 476 12.27 -21.12 15.14
CA ASN A 476 12.34 -22.39 14.42
C ASN A 476 11.76 -23.61 15.17
N ASP A 477 11.19 -23.43 16.35
CA ASP A 477 10.42 -24.46 17.05
C ASP A 477 9.17 -24.91 16.24
N LYS A 478 8.52 -26.00 16.64
CA LYS A 478 7.44 -26.75 15.95
C LYS A 478 6.26 -25.91 15.41
N LYS A 479 6.14 -24.63 15.80
CA LYS A 479 5.17 -23.67 15.24
C LYS A 479 5.88 -22.36 14.85
N ARG A 480 6.18 -22.21 13.55
CA ARG A 480 6.68 -20.96 12.96
C ARG A 480 5.52 -20.00 12.74
N THR A 481 5.55 -18.84 13.39
CA THR A 481 4.59 -17.77 13.12
C THR A 481 5.32 -16.45 12.90
N LYS A 482 4.82 -15.63 11.98
CA LYS A 482 5.40 -14.30 11.69
C LYS A 482 5.40 -13.40 12.93
N THR A 483 4.44 -13.59 13.84
CA THR A 483 4.34 -12.89 15.12
C THR A 483 5.53 -13.16 16.05
N LYS A 484 6.14 -14.36 16.00
CA LYS A 484 7.32 -14.66 16.82
C LYS A 484 8.51 -13.75 16.47
N LEU A 485 8.67 -13.38 15.20
CA LEU A 485 9.79 -12.53 14.76
C LEU A 485 9.68 -11.09 15.29
N ILE A 486 8.46 -10.54 15.36
CA ILE A 486 8.26 -9.21 15.95
C ILE A 486 8.38 -9.27 17.49
N CYS A 487 8.01 -10.39 18.12
CA CYS A 487 8.20 -10.59 19.56
C CYS A 487 9.69 -10.60 19.95
N ILE A 488 10.57 -11.17 19.10
CA ILE A 488 12.04 -11.11 19.29
C ILE A 488 12.52 -9.66 19.28
N TRP A 489 12.03 -8.84 18.35
CA TRP A 489 12.39 -7.42 18.28
C TRP A 489 12.00 -6.67 19.55
N PHE A 490 10.74 -6.80 20.00
CA PHE A 490 10.28 -6.16 21.24
C PHE A 490 11.11 -6.60 22.44
N TYR A 491 11.45 -7.89 22.49
CA TYR A 491 12.24 -8.43 23.59
C TYR A 491 13.65 -7.83 23.63
N LEU A 492 14.34 -7.81 22.49
CA LEU A 492 15.69 -7.25 22.39
C LEU A 492 15.72 -5.73 22.54
N SER A 493 14.65 -5.02 22.17
CA SER A 493 14.56 -3.57 22.34
C SER A 493 14.30 -3.12 23.77
N GLU A 494 13.66 -3.97 24.59
CA GLU A 494 13.19 -3.61 25.94
C GLU A 494 14.03 -4.26 27.04
N TYR A 495 14.58 -5.46 26.79
CA TYR A 495 15.26 -6.23 27.81
C TYR A 495 16.75 -5.89 27.94
N ASN A 496 17.14 -5.40 29.13
CA ASN A 496 18.53 -5.15 29.54
C ASN A 496 19.37 -4.49 28.42
N THR A 497 18.96 -3.27 28.07
CA THR A 497 19.50 -2.49 26.94
C THR A 497 20.98 -2.13 27.09
N GLU A 498 21.54 -2.23 28.29
CA GLU A 498 22.98 -2.09 28.55
C GLU A 498 23.77 -3.30 28.02
N LYS A 499 23.29 -4.52 28.27
CA LYS A 499 23.94 -5.77 27.82
C LYS A 499 23.56 -6.11 26.37
N TYR A 500 22.29 -6.03 26.02
CA TYR A 500 21.76 -6.37 24.69
C TYR A 500 21.33 -5.10 23.97
N ASN A 501 22.31 -4.34 23.48
CA ASN A 501 22.06 -3.03 22.88
C ASN A 501 21.59 -3.17 21.43
N LEU A 502 20.28 -3.09 21.23
CA LEU A 502 19.62 -3.04 19.92
C LEU A 502 19.47 -1.59 19.44
N LYS A 503 20.12 -1.25 18.32
CA LYS A 503 20.11 0.10 17.71
C LYS A 503 19.24 0.18 16.45
N ILE A 504 18.97 -0.96 15.82
CA ILE A 504 18.17 -1.03 14.60
C ILE A 504 16.72 -0.63 14.87
N THR A 505 16.18 0.27 14.04
CA THR A 505 14.77 0.66 14.12
C THR A 505 13.86 -0.51 13.77
N LYS A 506 12.60 -0.45 14.21
CA LYS A 506 11.60 -1.48 13.89
C LYS A 506 11.45 -1.70 12.37
N ASP A 507 11.44 -0.62 11.58
CA ASP A 507 11.31 -0.71 10.12
C ASP A 507 12.55 -1.32 9.46
N ASN A 508 13.75 -0.93 9.91
CA ASN A 508 15.00 -1.51 9.41
C ASN A 508 15.12 -2.99 9.81
N TYR A 509 14.63 -3.37 10.99
CA TYR A 509 14.57 -4.77 11.40
C TYR A 509 13.67 -5.60 10.47
N LYS A 510 12.53 -5.05 10.01
CA LYS A 510 11.66 -5.74 9.04
C LYS A 510 12.35 -5.94 7.70
N ILE A 511 13.09 -4.93 7.22
CA ILE A 511 13.91 -5.02 6.00
C ILE A 511 14.98 -6.10 6.18
N PHE A 512 15.73 -6.05 7.29
CA PHE A 512 16.76 -7.03 7.62
C PHE A 512 16.23 -8.46 7.62
N ILE A 513 15.07 -8.71 8.24
CA ILE A 513 14.46 -10.06 8.28
C ILE A 513 14.01 -10.51 6.88
N LYS A 514 13.46 -9.60 6.08
CA LYS A 514 13.04 -9.91 4.71
C LYS A 514 14.22 -10.26 3.81
N GLU A 515 15.33 -9.54 3.92
CA GLU A 515 16.52 -9.73 3.07
C GLU A 515 17.33 -10.96 3.47
N ASN A 516 17.47 -11.24 4.76
CA ASN A 516 18.37 -12.29 5.24
C ASN A 516 17.66 -13.63 5.51
N TYR A 517 16.34 -13.62 5.67
CA TYR A 517 15.55 -14.83 5.96
C TYR A 517 14.37 -15.03 5.00
N GLU A 518 14.19 -14.17 3.99
CA GLU A 518 13.10 -14.25 3.01
C GLU A 518 11.68 -14.23 3.62
N ILE A 519 11.52 -13.63 4.82
CA ILE A 519 10.25 -13.58 5.56
C ILE A 519 9.73 -12.15 5.69
N ALA A 520 8.51 -11.89 5.18
CA ALA A 520 7.81 -10.61 5.38
C ALA A 520 7.00 -10.58 6.68
N ILE A 521 7.36 -9.68 7.61
CA ILE A 521 6.62 -9.40 8.86
C ILE A 521 5.43 -8.49 8.56
N THR A 522 4.22 -9.01 8.75
CA THR A 522 2.96 -8.30 8.46
C THR A 522 2.31 -7.66 9.69
N ASN A 523 2.57 -8.17 10.90
CA ASN A 523 2.06 -7.59 12.16
C ASN A 523 3.20 -6.85 12.89
N THR A 524 2.94 -5.61 13.31
CA THR A 524 3.91 -4.70 13.94
C THR A 524 3.70 -4.46 15.42
N ASP A 525 2.57 -4.94 15.94
CA ASP A 525 2.12 -4.68 17.29
C ASP A 525 2.47 -5.86 18.21
N LYS A 526 2.57 -5.57 19.51
CA LYS A 526 2.70 -6.62 20.52
C LYS A 526 1.40 -7.45 20.49
N PRO A 527 1.47 -8.79 20.48
CA PRO A 527 0.26 -9.59 20.66
C PRO A 527 -0.33 -9.35 22.05
N ASP A 528 -1.66 -9.46 22.21
CA ASP A 528 -2.35 -9.22 23.49
C ASP A 528 -1.84 -10.08 24.65
N ASN A 529 -1.24 -11.23 24.34
CA ASN A 529 -0.64 -12.15 25.32
C ASN A 529 0.89 -12.00 25.46
N TYR A 530 1.46 -10.86 25.03
CA TYR A 530 2.91 -10.64 25.06
C TYR A 530 3.46 -10.72 26.48
N ASP A 531 2.94 -9.89 27.39
CA ASP A 531 3.43 -9.80 28.77
C ASP A 531 3.09 -11.05 29.60
N SER A 532 1.91 -11.64 29.38
CA SER A 532 1.43 -12.77 30.17
C SER A 532 2.04 -14.11 29.78
N LYS A 533 2.50 -14.29 28.53
CA LYS A 533 2.97 -15.59 28.03
C LYS A 533 4.27 -15.52 27.24
N VAL A 534 4.34 -14.63 26.25
CA VAL A 534 5.46 -14.61 25.29
C VAL A 534 6.76 -14.17 25.96
N LEU A 535 6.70 -13.16 26.84
CA LEU A 535 7.85 -12.61 27.54
C LEU A 535 8.55 -13.66 28.42
N ASN A 536 7.77 -14.49 29.13
CA ASN A 536 8.28 -15.57 29.96
C ASN A 536 9.02 -16.62 29.14
N THR A 537 8.45 -17.04 28.00
CA THR A 537 9.12 -17.99 27.10
C THR A 537 10.43 -17.43 26.54
N LEU A 538 10.48 -16.15 26.17
CA LEU A 538 11.71 -15.50 25.70
C LEU A 538 12.77 -15.39 26.80
N HIS A 539 12.36 -15.16 28.06
CA HIS A 539 13.25 -15.23 29.22
C HIS A 539 13.87 -16.61 29.41
N GLU A 540 13.08 -17.68 29.30
CA GLU A 540 13.60 -19.05 29.41
C GLU A 540 14.63 -19.36 28.32
N HIS A 541 14.39 -18.91 27.09
CA HIS A 541 15.36 -19.05 26.00
C HIS A 541 16.64 -18.24 26.25
N ARG A 542 16.52 -17.01 26.75
CA ARG A 542 17.69 -16.21 27.13
C ARG A 542 18.53 -16.91 28.20
N ILE A 543 17.90 -17.43 29.27
CA ILE A 543 18.62 -18.14 30.34
C ILE A 543 19.39 -19.34 29.75
N LYS A 544 18.76 -20.14 28.89
CA LYS A 544 19.42 -21.26 28.20
C LYS A 544 20.60 -20.81 27.34
N PHE A 545 20.45 -19.68 26.63
CA PHE A 545 21.54 -19.09 25.86
C PHE A 545 22.69 -18.65 26.77
N GLU A 546 22.41 -17.90 27.84
CA GLU A 546 23.42 -17.42 28.77
C GLU A 546 24.14 -18.56 29.50
N ASP A 547 23.43 -19.64 29.84
CA ASP A 547 24.02 -20.83 30.44
C ASP A 547 24.87 -21.63 29.45
N SER A 548 24.56 -21.57 28.14
CA SER A 548 25.39 -22.19 27.10
C SER A 548 26.72 -21.45 26.84
N LEU A 549 26.87 -20.23 27.37
CA LEU A 549 28.09 -19.42 27.25
C LEU A 549 29.02 -19.58 28.47
N LYS A 550 28.58 -20.24 29.54
CA LYS A 550 29.38 -20.58 30.72
C LYS A 550 30.05 -21.92 30.52
#